data_AF-A0A1X4HW89-F1
#
_entry.id   AF-A0A1X4HW89-F1
#
_cell.length_a   1.000
_cell.length_b   1.000
_cell.length_c   1.000
_cell.angle_alpha   90.00
_cell.angle_beta   90.00
_cell.angle_gamma   90.00
#
_symmetry.space_group_name_H-M   'P 1'
#
loop_
_entity.id
_entity.type
_entity.pdbx_description
1 polymer ?
#
loop_
_entity_poly.entity_id
_entity_poly.type
_entity_poly.pdbx_seq_one_letter_code
_entity_poly.pdbx_strand_id
1 'polypeptide(L)'
;RPRVMLRPPRHEGHPDLRAAVFSTREIRTPQDPGHMIALSELVDLFDAISRLPDDQMDVAVLHYLCGIPDQRIPHVLGLSPAIAHAVDHHARATVEALLDAPDTRE
;
A
#
# COMPACT_ATOMS: atom_id res chain seq x y z
N ARG A 1 -19.11 6.69 -4.74
CA ARG A 1 -17.92 6.40 -5.57
C ARG A 1 -17.52 4.95 -5.30
N PRO A 2 -17.15 4.16 -6.32
CA PRO A 2 -16.60 2.83 -6.09
C PRO A 2 -15.26 2.96 -5.37
N ARG A 3 -15.09 2.28 -4.23
CA ARG A 3 -13.80 2.16 -3.52
C ARG A 3 -13.22 0.79 -3.82
N VAL A 4 -11.98 0.74 -4.26
CA VAL A 4 -11.33 -0.49 -4.73
C VAL A 4 -11.11 -1.43 -3.55
N MET A 5 -10.66 -0.88 -2.42
CA MET A 5 -10.27 -1.64 -1.23
C MET A 5 -11.39 -1.90 -0.21
N LEU A 6 -12.66 -1.65 -0.56
CA LEU A 6 -13.79 -2.01 0.32
C LEU A 6 -14.19 -3.49 0.28
N ARG A 7 -13.75 -4.23 -0.75
CA ARG A 7 -14.16 -5.61 -1.04
C ARG A 7 -13.31 -6.75 -0.44
N PRO A 8 -12.00 -6.59 -0.16
CA PRO A 8 -11.17 -7.68 0.36
C PRO A 8 -11.57 -8.15 1.78
N PRO A 9 -11.13 -9.36 2.20
CA PRO A 9 -11.16 -9.78 3.60
C PRO A 9 -10.48 -8.75 4.51
N ARG A 10 -10.96 -8.62 5.75
CA ARG A 10 -10.40 -7.66 6.72
C ARG A 10 -9.66 -8.36 7.86
N HIS A 11 -8.57 -7.76 8.30
CA HIS A 11 -7.82 -8.08 9.50
C HIS A 11 -7.71 -6.82 10.36
N GLU A 12 -8.06 -6.92 11.65
CA GLU A 12 -8.07 -5.78 12.59
C GLU A 12 -8.84 -4.54 12.10
N GLY A 13 -9.89 -4.74 11.30
CA GLY A 13 -10.71 -3.66 10.74
C GLY A 13 -10.21 -3.07 9.42
N HIS A 14 -9.00 -3.43 9.00
CA HIS A 14 -8.34 -3.01 7.77
C HIS A 14 -8.36 -4.11 6.70
N PRO A 15 -8.32 -3.81 5.39
CA PRO A 15 -8.15 -4.86 4.37
C PRO A 15 -6.86 -5.67 4.60
N ASP A 16 -6.93 -6.99 4.58
CA ASP A 16 -5.72 -7.84 4.77
C ASP A 16 -4.90 -7.87 3.48
N LEU A 17 -3.76 -7.18 3.50
CA LEU A 17 -2.82 -7.11 2.37
C LEU A 17 -1.63 -8.05 2.52
N ARG A 18 -1.43 -8.71 3.66
CA ARG A 18 -0.19 -9.47 3.94
C ARG A 18 0.04 -10.59 2.93
N ALA A 19 -1.02 -11.24 2.47
CA ALA A 19 -0.92 -12.27 1.44
C ALA A 19 -0.38 -11.76 0.10
N ALA A 20 -0.58 -10.46 -0.21
CA ALA A 20 -0.13 -9.87 -1.47
C ALA A 20 1.40 -9.68 -1.52
N VAL A 21 2.07 -9.65 -0.36
CA VAL A 21 3.55 -9.61 -0.28
C VAL A 21 4.16 -10.78 -1.05
N PHE A 22 3.62 -11.99 -0.91
CA PHE A 22 4.12 -13.18 -1.62
C PHE A 22 3.91 -13.13 -3.16
N SER A 23 3.10 -12.20 -3.66
CA SER A 23 2.91 -11.98 -5.10
C SER A 23 3.93 -11.01 -5.70
N THR A 24 4.72 -10.32 -4.87
CA THR A 24 5.74 -9.35 -5.30
C THR A 24 6.90 -10.06 -6.01
N ARG A 25 7.29 -9.53 -7.19
CA ARG A 25 8.27 -10.18 -8.08
C ARG A 25 9.65 -10.39 -7.43
N GLU A 26 10.07 -9.45 -6.60
CA GLU A 26 11.35 -9.48 -5.87
C GLU A 26 11.43 -10.65 -4.86
N ILE A 27 10.28 -11.13 -4.37
CA ILE A 27 10.20 -12.25 -3.42
C ILE A 27 10.33 -13.62 -4.13
N ARG A 28 10.31 -13.67 -5.46
CA ARG A 28 10.37 -14.96 -6.18
C ARG A 28 11.78 -15.55 -6.30
N THR A 29 12.81 -14.92 -5.74
CA THR A 29 14.22 -15.35 -5.85
C THR A 29 14.81 -15.70 -4.47
N PRO A 30 14.64 -16.94 -3.98
CA PRO A 30 14.84 -17.31 -2.57
C PRO A 30 16.30 -17.60 -2.16
N GLN A 31 17.31 -17.06 -2.86
CA GLN A 31 18.72 -17.50 -2.69
C GLN A 31 19.66 -16.46 -2.06
N ASP A 32 19.14 -15.32 -1.59
CA ASP A 32 19.93 -14.25 -0.95
C ASP A 32 19.53 -14.09 0.53
N PRO A 33 20.45 -14.06 1.50
CA PRO A 33 20.16 -13.67 2.88
C PRO A 33 19.42 -12.33 3.02
N GLY A 34 19.62 -11.38 2.10
CA GLY A 34 18.86 -10.11 2.05
C GLY A 34 17.36 -10.29 1.77
N HIS A 35 16.95 -11.48 1.31
CA HIS A 35 15.56 -11.81 1.00
C HIS A 35 14.62 -11.72 2.20
N MET A 36 15.06 -12.17 3.38
CA MET A 36 14.21 -12.14 4.59
C MET A 36 14.02 -10.71 5.11
N ILE A 37 15.02 -9.84 4.96
CA ILE A 37 14.94 -8.43 5.32
C ILE A 37 13.99 -7.71 4.36
N ALA A 38 14.16 -7.89 3.05
CA ALA A 38 13.26 -7.34 2.05
C ALA A 38 11.81 -7.84 2.21
N LEU A 39 11.63 -9.10 2.61
CA LEU A 39 10.30 -9.65 2.91
C LEU A 39 9.68 -8.96 4.13
N SER A 40 10.42 -8.75 5.21
CA SER A 40 9.95 -8.03 6.39
C SER A 40 9.56 -6.59 6.06
N GLU A 41 10.43 -5.86 5.35
CA GLU A 41 10.18 -4.48 4.91
C GLU A 41 8.93 -4.39 4.02
N LEU A 42 8.70 -5.38 3.16
CA LEU A 42 7.49 -5.46 2.35
C LEU A 42 6.24 -5.78 3.19
N VAL A 43 6.35 -6.63 4.21
CA VAL A 43 5.24 -6.87 5.15
C VAL A 43 4.89 -5.57 5.90
N ASP A 44 5.89 -4.85 6.40
CA ASP A 44 5.70 -3.59 7.11
C ASP A 44 5.08 -2.52 6.20
N LEU A 45 5.55 -2.42 4.95
CA LEU A 45 4.97 -1.51 3.95
C LEU A 45 3.50 -1.84 3.66
N PHE A 46 3.16 -3.11 3.48
CA PHE A 46 1.79 -3.53 3.18
C PHE A 46 0.86 -3.31 4.38
N ASP A 47 1.36 -3.54 5.58
CA ASP A 47 0.64 -3.24 6.83
C ASP A 47 0.40 -1.72 6.97
N ALA A 48 1.42 -0.89 6.75
CA ALA A 48 1.30 0.57 6.75
C ALA A 48 0.27 1.07 5.72
N ILE A 49 0.28 0.53 4.50
CA ILE A 49 -0.69 0.88 3.46
C ILE A 49 -2.12 0.50 3.87
N SER A 50 -2.32 -0.65 4.54
CA SER A 50 -3.65 -1.09 4.98
C SER A 50 -4.29 -0.17 6.03
N ARG A 51 -3.46 0.59 6.76
CA ARG A 51 -3.88 1.52 7.82
C ARG A 51 -4.20 2.92 7.32
N LEU A 52 -3.98 3.20 6.04
CA LEU A 52 -4.32 4.48 5.43
C LEU A 52 -5.84 4.74 5.42
N PRO A 53 -6.26 6.01 5.42
CA PRO A 53 -7.62 6.39 5.05
C PRO A 53 -8.01 5.81 3.68
N ASP A 54 -9.26 5.37 3.51
CA ASP A 54 -9.72 4.64 2.31
C ASP A 54 -9.35 5.32 0.97
N ASP A 55 -9.43 6.64 0.90
CA ASP A 55 -9.09 7.43 -0.28
C ASP A 55 -7.58 7.47 -0.57
N GLN A 56 -6.76 7.51 0.47
CA GLN A 56 -5.30 7.41 0.38
C GLN A 56 -4.86 5.97 0.06
N MET A 57 -5.52 4.98 0.66
CA MET A 57 -5.25 3.56 0.45
C MET A 57 -5.50 3.14 -1.01
N ASP A 58 -6.64 3.54 -1.58
CA ASP A 58 -6.96 3.23 -2.99
C ASP A 58 -5.89 3.80 -3.94
N VAL A 59 -5.37 5.01 -3.68
CA VAL A 59 -4.28 5.61 -4.46
C VAL A 59 -2.96 4.86 -4.26
N ALA A 60 -2.57 4.62 -3.01
CA ALA A 60 -1.31 3.94 -2.65
C ALA A 60 -1.24 2.51 -3.20
N VAL A 61 -2.34 1.75 -3.14
CA VAL A 61 -2.39 0.39 -3.69
C VAL A 61 -2.22 0.41 -5.21
N LEU A 62 -2.94 1.29 -5.91
CA LEU A 62 -2.83 1.38 -7.37
C LEU A 62 -1.43 1.82 -7.81
N HIS A 63 -0.85 2.81 -7.12
CA HIS A 63 0.46 3.34 -7.44
C HIS A 63 1.57 2.35 -7.08
N TYR A 64 1.70 2.00 -5.80
CA TYR A 64 2.88 1.32 -5.28
C TYR A 64 2.80 -0.20 -5.40
N LEU A 65 1.60 -0.79 -5.27
CA LEU A 65 1.44 -2.25 -5.30
C LEU A 65 1.07 -2.77 -6.69
N CYS A 66 0.26 -2.02 -7.43
CA CYS A 66 -0.16 -2.40 -8.79
C CYS A 66 0.69 -1.77 -9.90
N GLY A 67 1.56 -0.81 -9.59
CA GLY A 67 2.42 -0.15 -10.58
C GLY A 67 1.65 0.63 -11.64
N ILE A 68 0.43 1.10 -11.33
CA ILE A 68 -0.37 1.90 -12.26
C ILE A 68 0.28 3.28 -12.36
N PRO A 69 0.56 3.79 -13.58
CA PRO A 69 1.15 5.11 -13.75
C PRO A 69 0.26 6.22 -13.17
N ASP A 70 0.86 7.23 -12.54
CA ASP A 70 0.18 8.38 -11.91
C ASP A 70 -0.85 9.04 -12.82
N GLN A 71 -0.56 9.13 -14.12
CA GLN A 71 -1.47 9.73 -15.10
C GLN A 71 -2.77 8.94 -15.26
N ARG A 72 -2.79 7.64 -14.95
CA ARG A 72 -3.97 6.76 -15.06
C ARG A 72 -4.77 6.65 -13.77
N ILE A 73 -4.15 6.84 -12.61
CA ILE A 73 -4.81 6.75 -11.30
C ILE A 73 -6.04 7.67 -11.18
N PRO A 74 -6.01 8.96 -11.60
CA PRO A 74 -7.18 9.83 -11.54
C PRO A 74 -8.35 9.27 -12.33
N HIS A 75 -8.08 8.70 -13.50
CA HIS A 75 -9.12 8.10 -14.36
C HIS A 75 -9.73 6.85 -13.73
N VAL A 76 -8.91 5.99 -13.11
CA VAL A 76 -9.38 4.77 -12.41
C VAL A 76 -10.28 5.12 -11.22
N LEU A 77 -9.90 6.16 -10.46
CA LEU A 77 -10.62 6.56 -9.23
C LEU A 77 -11.73 7.60 -9.47
N GLY A 78 -11.85 8.14 -10.68
CA GLY A 78 -12.79 9.22 -11.00
C GLY A 78 -12.46 10.54 -10.27
N LEU A 79 -11.17 10.84 -10.12
CA LEU A 79 -10.62 12.05 -9.51
C LEU A 79 -10.02 12.98 -10.58
N SER A 80 -9.86 14.26 -10.25
CA SER A 80 -9.02 15.14 -11.06
C SER A 80 -7.54 14.87 -10.80
N PRO A 81 -6.63 15.16 -11.74
CA PRO A 81 -5.19 14.96 -11.55
C PRO A 81 -4.64 15.68 -10.31
N ALA A 82 -5.10 16.90 -10.05
CA ALA A 82 -4.68 17.68 -8.88
C ALA A 82 -5.09 17.00 -7.56
N ILE A 83 -6.32 16.47 -7.49
CA ILE A 83 -6.79 15.76 -6.29
C ILE A 83 -6.03 14.46 -6.11
N ALA A 84 -5.81 13.68 -7.18
CA ALA A 84 -5.06 12.43 -7.11
C ALA A 84 -3.62 12.67 -6.61
N HIS A 85 -2.93 13.70 -7.11
CA HIS A 85 -1.59 14.05 -6.63
C HIS A 85 -1.57 14.48 -5.17
N ALA A 86 -2.53 15.30 -4.73
CA ALA A 86 -2.61 15.69 -3.32
C ALA A 86 -2.85 14.46 -2.41
N VAL A 87 -3.75 13.57 -2.82
CA VAL A 87 -4.04 12.33 -2.07
C VAL A 87 -2.82 11.40 -2.05
N ASP A 88 -2.11 11.22 -3.17
CA ASP A 88 -0.87 10.43 -3.24
C ASP A 88 0.21 10.99 -2.31
N HIS A 89 0.42 12.31 -2.32
CA HIS A 89 1.34 12.98 -1.42
C HIS A 89 0.98 12.75 0.06
N HIS A 90 -0.29 12.84 0.42
CA HIS A 90 -0.75 12.56 1.79
C HIS A 90 -0.63 11.09 2.17
N ALA A 91 -0.92 10.18 1.24
CA ALA A 91 -0.75 8.74 1.43
C ALA A 91 0.71 8.42 1.73
N ARG A 92 1.63 8.96 0.92
CA ARG A 92 3.07 8.81 1.10
C ARG A 92 3.54 9.29 2.48
N ALA A 93 3.17 10.52 2.85
CA ALA A 93 3.57 11.10 4.15
C ALA A 93 3.04 10.28 5.34
N THR A 94 1.85 9.68 5.20
CA THR A 94 1.24 8.87 6.25
C THR A 94 1.91 7.49 6.34
N VAL A 95 2.26 6.88 5.21
CA VAL A 95 3.06 5.62 5.18
C VAL A 95 4.42 5.85 5.84
N GLU A 96 5.14 6.91 5.46
CA GLU A 96 6.43 7.26 6.06
C GLU A 96 6.29 7.42 7.59
N ALA A 97 5.28 8.15 8.06
CA ALA A 97 5.03 8.31 9.49
C ALA A 97 4.67 7.00 10.23
N LEU A 98 3.98 6.06 9.57
CA LEU A 98 3.62 4.76 10.15
C LEU A 98 4.83 3.82 10.23
N LEU A 99 5.73 3.88 9.26
CA LEU A 99 6.96 3.09 9.24
C LEU A 99 8.01 3.62 10.23
N ASP A 100 8.05 4.94 10.45
CA ASP A 100 8.94 5.57 11.42
C ASP A 100 8.42 5.50 12.87
N ALA A 101 7.14 5.16 13.07
CA ALA A 101 6.57 5.02 14.40
C ALA A 101 7.21 3.83 15.13
N PRO A 102 7.59 3.98 16.42
CA PRO A 102 8.15 2.87 17.19
C PRO A 102 7.13 1.73 17.23
N ASP A 103 7.59 0.55 16.81
CA ASP A 103 6.74 -0.62 16.64
C ASP A 103 6.04 -0.92 17.98
N THR A 104 4.72 -0.76 18.02
CA THR A 104 3.89 -1.01 19.21
C THR A 104 3.31 -2.42 19.19
N ARG A 105 3.84 -3.30 18.33
CA ARG A 105 3.45 -4.71 18.25
C ARG A 105 3.97 -5.48 19.47
N GLU A 106 3.17 -5.47 20.54
CA GLU A 106 3.23 -6.41 21.67
C GLU A 106 2.61 -7.78 21.32
#